data_AF-A0A373GWM0-F1
#
_entry.id   AF-A0A373GWM0-F1
#
_cell.length_a   1.000
_cell.length_b   1.000
_cell.length_c   1.000
_cell.angle_alpha   90.00
_cell.angle_beta   90.00
_cell.angle_gamma   90.00
#
_symmetry.space_group_name_H-M   'P 1'
#
loop_
_entity.id
_entity.type
_entity.pdbx_description
1 polymer ?
#
loop_
_entity_poly.entity_id
_entity_poly.type
_entity_poly.pdbx_seq_one_letter_code
_entity_poly.pdbx_strand_id
1 'polypeptide(L)'
;MEMNKKDYQREKEARAKRLEAYAEAIQTITLQKSSKVIEELIEERRRQGLTQQDLADMTGILAPNLARLESRKRVPTLVVLQKYASALGMHIEVKLCDGTEEERYTRSDVTNQEYDTDVKRVAKPV
;
A
#
# COMPACT_ATOMS: atom_id res chain seq x y z
N MET A 1 -26.43 -23.86 23.02
CA MET A 1 -25.60 -23.43 21.88
C MET A 1 -24.20 -23.13 22.42
N GLU A 2 -23.36 -24.14 22.59
CA GLU A 2 -21.94 -23.94 22.87
C GLU A 2 -21.18 -24.00 21.56
N MET A 3 -20.63 -22.86 21.13
CA MET A 3 -19.65 -22.83 20.07
C MET A 3 -18.42 -23.58 20.58
N ASN A 4 -18.10 -24.73 19.98
CA ASN A 4 -16.98 -25.56 20.43
C ASN A 4 -15.71 -24.72 20.43
N LYS A 5 -14.98 -24.67 21.56
CA LYS A 5 -13.74 -23.89 21.74
C LYS A 5 -12.75 -24.11 20.59
N LYS A 6 -12.76 -25.29 19.96
CA LYS A 6 -11.94 -25.64 18.79
C LYS A 6 -12.33 -24.87 17.52
N ASP A 7 -13.62 -24.68 17.27
CA ASP A 7 -14.11 -23.98 16.09
C ASP A 7 -13.80 -22.49 16.16
N TYR A 8 -13.89 -21.90 17.37
CA TYR A 8 -13.46 -20.53 17.61
C TYR A 8 -11.97 -20.31 17.32
N GLN A 9 -11.09 -21.23 17.76
CA GLN A 9 -9.66 -21.08 17.49
C GLN A 9 -9.34 -21.22 16.00
N ARG A 10 -9.97 -22.18 15.31
CA ARG A 10 -9.80 -22.36 13.86
C ARG A 10 -10.18 -21.10 13.08
N GLU A 11 -11.32 -20.50 13.39
CA GLU A 11 -11.75 -19.29 12.70
C GLU A 11 -10.86 -18.08 13.02
N LYS A 12 -10.40 -17.96 14.27
CA LYS A 12 -9.44 -16.92 14.67
C LYS A 12 -8.14 -17.02 13.87
N GLU A 13 -7.60 -18.23 13.70
CA GLU A 13 -6.40 -18.48 12.92
C GLU A 13 -6.62 -18.21 11.42
N ALA A 14 -7.75 -18.65 10.87
CA ALA A 14 -8.10 -18.39 9.47
C ALA A 14 -8.21 -16.89 9.18
N ARG A 15 -8.87 -16.15 10.09
CA ARG A 15 -8.95 -14.68 10.01
C ARG A 15 -7.57 -14.02 10.07
N ALA A 16 -6.68 -14.47 10.95
CA ALA A 16 -5.33 -13.92 11.04
C ALA A 16 -4.56 -14.10 9.72
N LYS A 17 -4.61 -15.29 9.12
CA LYS A 17 -3.99 -15.57 7.82
C LYS A 17 -4.55 -14.70 6.69
N ARG A 18 -5.88 -14.49 6.66
CA ARG A 18 -6.50 -13.60 5.66
C ARG A 18 -6.03 -12.14 5.81
N LEU A 19 -5.94 -11.64 7.03
CA LEU A 19 -5.45 -10.28 7.30
C LEU A 19 -3.97 -10.12 6.93
N GLU A 20 -3.15 -11.13 7.19
CA GLU A 20 -1.74 -11.15 6.80
C GLU A 20 -1.57 -11.13 5.28
N ALA A 21 -2.29 -12.00 4.56
CA ALA A 21 -2.28 -12.04 3.10
C ALA A 21 -2.76 -10.70 2.49
N TYR A 22 -3.80 -10.09 3.07
CA TYR A 22 -4.27 -8.77 2.66
C TYR A 22 -3.18 -7.70 2.83
N ALA A 23 -2.53 -7.67 4.00
CA ALA A 23 -1.47 -6.70 4.27
C ALA A 23 -0.28 -6.87 3.30
N GLU A 24 0.11 -8.12 3.01
CA GLU A 24 1.17 -8.43 2.05
C GLU A 24 0.81 -7.99 0.62
N ALA A 25 -0.43 -8.25 0.18
CA ALA A 25 -0.89 -7.84 -1.13
C ALA A 25 -0.90 -6.31 -1.27
N ILE A 26 -1.43 -5.58 -0.27
CA ILE A 26 -1.40 -4.12 -0.25
C ILE A 26 0.03 -3.60 -0.28
N GLN A 27 0.94 -4.20 0.48
CA GLN A 27 2.35 -3.80 0.50
C GLN A 27 2.99 -3.99 -0.88
N THR A 28 2.71 -5.11 -1.54
CA THR A 28 3.24 -5.44 -2.88
C THR A 28 2.74 -4.45 -3.93
N ILE A 29 1.43 -4.22 -3.98
CA ILE A 29 0.80 -3.28 -4.91
C ILE A 29 1.35 -1.87 -4.68
N THR A 30 1.47 -1.45 -3.42
CA THR A 30 1.98 -0.13 -3.06
C THR A 30 3.46 0.04 -3.47
N LEU A 31 4.27 -1.00 -3.29
CA LEU A 31 5.67 -1.00 -3.72
C LEU A 31 5.78 -0.87 -5.25
N GLN A 32 4.98 -1.63 -6.01
CA GLN A 32 4.96 -1.53 -7.47
C GLN A 32 4.53 -0.14 -7.96
N LYS A 33 3.45 0.42 -7.42
CA LYS A 33 2.97 1.76 -7.78
C LYS A 33 4.01 2.84 -7.43
N SER A 34 4.57 2.80 -6.23
CA SER A 34 5.62 3.75 -5.83
C SER A 34 6.89 3.64 -6.66
N SER A 35 7.26 2.43 -7.11
CA SER A 35 8.44 2.21 -7.95
C SER A 35 8.36 2.94 -9.29
N LYS A 36 7.16 3.01 -9.89
CA LYS A 36 6.91 3.76 -11.13
C LYS A 36 7.08 5.27 -10.92
N VAL A 37 6.49 5.81 -9.86
CA VAL A 37 6.65 7.24 -9.53
C VAL A 37 8.12 7.60 -9.26
N ILE A 38 8.84 6.74 -8.53
CA ILE A 38 10.27 6.94 -8.27
C ILE A 38 11.08 6.91 -9.57
N GLU A 39 10.71 6.06 -10.52
CA GLU A 39 11.37 5.98 -11.82
C GLU A 39 11.24 7.28 -12.61
N GLU A 40 10.02 7.82 -12.73
CA GLU A 40 9.75 9.09 -13.39
C GLU A 40 10.55 10.24 -12.74
N LEU A 41 10.64 10.27 -11.41
CA LEU A 41 11.43 11.26 -10.67
C LEU A 41 12.94 11.13 -10.95
N ILE A 42 13.47 9.91 -11.04
CA ILE A 42 14.88 9.67 -11.36
C ILE A 42 15.20 10.09 -12.79
N GLU A 43 14.32 9.75 -13.73
CA GLU A 43 14.46 10.12 -15.13
C GLU A 43 14.48 11.64 -15.28
N GLU A 44 13.55 12.33 -14.62
CA GLU A 44 13.52 13.79 -14.64
C GLU A 44 14.76 14.41 -13.99
N ARG A 45 15.21 13.91 -12.83
CA ARG A 45 16.46 14.36 -12.20
C ARG A 45 17.64 14.25 -13.17
N ARG A 46 17.75 13.10 -13.84
CA ARG A 46 18.83 12.84 -14.82
C ARG A 46 18.68 13.74 -16.05
N ARG A 47 17.46 14.00 -16.51
CA ARG A 47 17.18 14.92 -17.63
C ARG A 47 17.64 16.34 -17.33
N GLN A 48 17.50 16.78 -16.08
CA GLN A 48 18.00 18.08 -15.60
C GLN A 48 19.53 18.08 -15.30
N GLY A 49 20.21 16.95 -15.42
CA GLY A 49 21.65 16.83 -15.18
C GLY A 49 22.05 16.89 -13.70
N LEU A 50 21.09 16.75 -12.78
CA LEU A 50 21.32 16.85 -11.34
C LEU A 50 21.86 15.54 -10.77
N THR A 51 22.83 15.61 -9.87
CA THR A 51 23.29 14.48 -9.05
C THR A 51 22.34 14.24 -7.87
N GLN A 52 22.53 13.12 -7.16
CA GLN A 52 21.83 12.89 -5.89
C GLN A 52 22.26 13.89 -4.81
N GLN A 53 23.48 14.42 -4.89
CA GLN A 53 23.97 15.44 -3.96
C GLN A 53 23.31 16.79 -4.24
N ASP A 54 23.20 17.20 -5.50
CA ASP A 54 22.51 18.44 -5.87
C ASP A 54 21.05 18.41 -5.37
N LEU A 55 20.36 17.29 -5.56
CA LEU A 55 19.01 17.12 -5.05
C LEU A 55 18.96 17.10 -3.51
N ALA A 56 19.96 16.53 -2.85
CA ALA A 56 20.07 16.55 -1.40
C ALA A 56 20.16 17.99 -0.88
N ASP A 57 20.98 18.81 -1.52
CA ASP A 57 21.20 20.22 -1.16
C ASP A 57 19.91 21.05 -1.37
N MET A 58 19.10 20.72 -2.38
CA MET A 58 17.81 21.38 -2.63
C MET A 58 16.70 20.95 -1.67
N THR A 59 16.66 19.68 -1.28
CA THR A 59 15.54 19.09 -0.51
C THR A 59 15.78 19.02 1.00
N GLY A 60 17.05 19.16 1.43
CA GLY A 60 17.48 18.88 2.80
C GLY A 60 17.43 17.40 3.18
N ILE A 61 17.22 16.49 2.21
CA ILE A 61 17.26 15.05 2.42
C ILE A 61 18.69 14.58 2.16
N LEU A 62 19.29 13.84 3.10
CA LEU A 62 20.64 13.32 2.92
C LEU A 62 20.78 12.48 1.63
N ALA A 63 21.85 12.69 0.86
CA ALA A 63 22.11 11.95 -0.38
C ALA A 63 22.03 10.41 -0.24
N PRO A 64 22.52 9.77 0.86
CA PRO A 64 22.30 8.33 1.09
C PRO A 64 20.83 7.93 1.23
N ASN A 65 19.99 8.82 1.75
CA ASN A 65 18.54 8.58 1.85
C ASN A 65 17.88 8.68 0.47
N LEU A 66 18.32 9.62 -0.37
CA LEU A 66 17.90 9.70 -1.78
C LEU A 66 18.35 8.47 -2.56
N ALA A 67 19.59 8.02 -2.41
CA ALA A 67 20.07 6.79 -3.04
C ALA A 67 19.24 5.56 -2.63
N ARG A 68 18.89 5.45 -1.34
CA ARG A 68 18.00 4.40 -0.84
C ARG A 68 16.59 4.51 -1.43
N LEU A 69 16.04 5.71 -1.54
CA LEU A 69 14.75 5.93 -2.19
C LEU A 69 14.80 5.48 -3.65
N GLU A 70 15.83 5.92 -4.38
CA GLU A 70 16.00 5.60 -5.80
C GLU A 70 16.22 4.10 -6.07
N SER A 71 16.64 3.33 -5.05
CA SER A 71 16.75 1.87 -5.14
C SER A 71 15.41 1.14 -5.24
N ARG A 72 14.27 1.81 -4.98
CA ARG A 72 12.91 1.25 -5.05
C ARG A 72 12.65 0.02 -4.16
N LYS A 73 13.50 -0.23 -3.15
CA LYS A 73 13.37 -1.38 -2.24
C LYS A 73 12.35 -1.20 -1.11
N ARG A 74 11.90 0.04 -0.87
CA ARG A 74 10.99 0.40 0.22
C ARG A 74 9.98 1.43 -0.31
N VAL A 75 8.77 1.37 0.22
CA VAL A 75 7.74 2.37 -0.05
C VAL A 75 8.12 3.68 0.66
N PRO A 76 8.37 4.78 -0.07
CA PRO A 76 8.57 6.09 0.53
C PRO A 76 7.24 6.70 0.99
N THR A 77 7.30 7.67 1.89
CA THR A 77 6.12 8.47 2.24
C THR A 77 5.82 9.47 1.12
N LEU A 78 4.54 9.85 1.00
CA LEU A 78 4.12 10.88 0.04
C LEU A 78 4.87 12.20 0.25
N VAL A 79 5.18 12.55 1.52
CA VAL A 79 5.95 13.76 1.85
C VAL A 79 7.34 13.73 1.20
N VAL A 80 8.02 12.59 1.21
CA VAL A 80 9.36 12.47 0.62
C VAL A 80 9.28 12.53 -0.91
N LEU A 81 8.29 11.86 -1.51
CA LEU A 81 8.05 11.96 -2.96
C LEU A 81 7.75 13.40 -3.38
N GLN A 82 6.94 14.12 -2.61
CA GLN A 82 6.59 15.52 -2.89
C GLN A 82 7.80 16.44 -2.77
N LYS A 83 8.68 16.26 -1.77
CA LYS A 83 9.93 17.02 -1.68
C LYS A 83 10.82 16.82 -2.90
N TYR A 84 10.94 15.57 -3.36
CA TYR A 84 11.70 15.22 -4.55
C TYR A 84 11.10 15.92 -5.79
N ALA A 85 9.80 15.75 -6.04
CA ALA A 85 9.09 16.35 -7.16
C ALA A 85 9.22 17.89 -7.15
N SER A 86 9.00 18.53 -6.00
CA SER A 86 9.08 19.98 -5.88
C SER A 86 10.48 20.54 -6.15
N ALA A 87 11.53 19.82 -5.76
CA ALA A 87 12.90 20.22 -6.11
C ALA A 87 13.17 20.14 -7.63
N LEU A 88 12.46 19.27 -8.35
CA LEU A 88 12.51 19.20 -9.81
C LEU A 88 11.53 20.16 -10.51
N GLY A 89 10.78 20.99 -9.77
CA GLY A 89 9.75 21.86 -10.33
C GLY A 89 8.48 21.11 -10.76
N MET A 90 8.27 19.90 -10.26
CA MET A 90 7.09 19.06 -10.52
C MET A 90 6.14 19.02 -9.32
N HIS A 91 4.94 18.48 -9.52
CA HIS A 91 3.98 18.18 -8.46
C HIS A 91 3.40 16.77 -8.62
N ILE A 92 2.97 16.17 -7.51
CA ILE A 92 2.32 14.86 -7.49
C ILE A 92 0.82 15.07 -7.30
N GLU A 93 0.02 14.45 -8.17
CA GLU A 93 -1.43 14.39 -8.01
C GLU A 93 -1.86 13.00 -7.53
N VAL A 94 -2.73 12.96 -6.52
CA VAL A 94 -3.29 11.72 -5.99
C VAL A 94 -4.77 11.66 -6.34
N LYS A 95 -5.18 10.57 -6.98
CA LYS A 95 -6.56 10.36 -7.46
C LYS A 95 -7.03 8.98 -7.00
N LEU A 96 -8.30 8.89 -6.59
CA LEU A 96 -8.93 7.61 -6.36
C LEU A 96 -9.41 7.06 -7.70
N CYS A 97 -9.07 5.80 -7.99
CA CYS A 97 -9.49 5.09 -9.17
C CYS A 97 -10.29 3.86 -8.75
N ASP A 98 -11.17 3.39 -9.63
CA ASP A 98 -11.82 2.10 -9.46
C ASP A 98 -10.76 0.99 -9.42
N GLY A 99 -10.91 0.05 -8.48
CA GLY A 99 -10.00 -1.09 -8.38
C GLY A 99 -10.05 -1.94 -9.66
N THR A 100 -8.90 -2.44 -10.12
CA THR A 100 -8.85 -3.40 -11.22
C THR A 100 -9.45 -4.74 -10.79
N GLU A 101 -9.79 -5.63 -11.73
CA GLU A 101 -10.32 -6.97 -11.40
C GLU A 101 -9.35 -7.76 -10.49
N GLU A 102 -8.05 -7.61 -10.71
CA GLU A 102 -6.97 -8.19 -9.90
C GLU A 102 -6.96 -7.64 -8.46
N GLU A 103 -7.16 -6.33 -8.29
CA GLU A 103 -7.24 -5.67 -6.97
C GLU A 103 -8.57 -5.98 -6.25
N ARG A 104 -9.66 -6.21 -7.01
CA ARG A 104 -10.96 -6.62 -6.46
C ARG A 104 -10.96 -8.07 -5.99
N TYR A 105 -10.24 -8.97 -6.68
CA TYR A 105 -10.08 -10.36 -6.27
C TYR A 105 -9.39 -10.48 -4.90
N THR A 106 -8.36 -9.66 -4.66
CA THR A 106 -7.71 -9.56 -3.33
C THR A 106 -8.67 -9.10 -2.23
N ARG A 107 -9.67 -8.27 -2.57
CA ARG A 107 -10.70 -7.82 -1.61
C ARG A 107 -11.72 -8.92 -1.32
N SER A 108 -12.15 -9.70 -2.33
CA SER A 108 -13.12 -10.78 -2.13
C SER A 108 -12.56 -11.95 -1.32
N ASP A 109 -11.29 -12.31 -1.49
CA ASP A 109 -10.65 -13.43 -0.75
C ASP A 109 -10.51 -13.15 0.76
N VAL A 110 -10.52 -11.86 1.12
CA VAL A 110 -10.49 -11.39 2.51
C VAL A 110 -11.90 -11.22 3.08
N THR A 111 -12.91 -11.04 2.22
CA THR A 111 -14.27 -10.65 2.63
C THR A 111 -15.38 -11.68 2.41
N ASN A 112 -15.20 -12.77 1.65
CA ASN A 112 -16.20 -13.84 1.47
C ASN A 112 -15.52 -15.23 1.39
N GLN A 113 -15.97 -16.33 2.01
CA GLN A 113 -17.33 -16.74 2.37
C GLN A 113 -17.45 -17.30 3.82
N GLU A 114 -18.68 -17.20 4.36
CA GLU A 114 -19.20 -17.64 5.67
C GLU A 114 -19.26 -16.60 6.82
N TYR A 115 -19.78 -15.41 6.52
CA TYR A 115 -20.65 -14.73 7.50
C TYR A 115 -21.87 -14.14 6.79
N ASP A 116 -23.05 -14.68 7.12
CA ASP A 116 -24.41 -14.12 7.00
C ASP A 116 -25.41 -15.01 6.22
N THR A 117 -25.86 -16.11 6.84
CA THR A 117 -27.25 -16.61 6.64
C THR A 117 -27.98 -17.02 7.92
N ASP A 118 -27.31 -17.32 9.04
CA ASP A 118 -28.01 -17.80 10.25
C ASP A 118 -28.05 -16.86 11.47
N VAL A 119 -27.43 -15.67 11.43
CA VAL A 119 -27.32 -14.80 12.63
C VAL A 119 -28.40 -13.71 12.73
N LYS A 120 -29.23 -13.49 11.69
CA LYS A 120 -30.32 -12.48 11.74
C LYS A 120 -31.72 -13.04 12.07
N ARG A 121 -31.84 -14.28 12.54
CA ARG A 121 -33.14 -14.91 12.82
C ARG A 121 -33.49 -15.14 14.28
N VAL A 122 -32.89 -14.46 15.26
CA VAL A 122 -33.45 -14.47 16.64
C VAL A 122 -33.21 -13.14 17.37
N ALA A 123 -33.78 -12.05 16.85
CA ALA A 123 -34.07 -10.84 17.63
C ALA A 123 -35.00 -9.91 16.84
N LYS A 124 -36.29 -10.24 16.78
CA LYS A 124 -37.34 -9.23 16.59
C LYS A 124 -38.31 -9.39 17.77
N PRO A 125 -38.64 -8.31 18.48
CA PRO A 125 -39.48 -8.38 19.67
C PRO A 125 -40.95 -8.47 19.26
N VAL A 126 -41.68 -9.44 19.82
CA VAL A 126 -43.08 -9.32 20.31
C VAL A 126 -43.25 -10.32 21.45
#